data_AF-A0A7C1J8A2-F1
#
_entry.id   AF-A0A7C1J8A2-F1
#
_cell.length_a   1.000
_cell.length_b   1.000
_cell.length_c   1.000
_cell.angle_alpha   90.00
_cell.angle_beta   90.00
_cell.angle_gamma   90.00
#
_symmetry.space_group_name_H-M   'P 1'
#
loop_
_entity.id
_entity.type
_entity.pdbx_description
1 polymer ?
#
loop_
_entity_poly.entity_id
_entity_poly.type
_entity_poly.pdbx_seq_one_letter_code
_entity_poly.pdbx_strand_id
1 'polypeptide(L)'
;ARLEFPRDRITNPKITRIIHLAAYDLDAFRRFVFETRFLKIFDIPPALVERIKANDEELARLAFQWLRFGLADKNVLPLRDEIFNVPT
;
A
#
# COMPACT_ATOMS: atom_id res chain seq x y z
N ALA A 1 -28.48 -1.04 12.52
CA ALA A 1 -28.68 -1.13 11.06
C ALA A 1 -28.17 -2.48 10.58
N ARG A 2 -28.91 -3.19 9.72
CA ARG A 2 -28.45 -4.46 9.14
C ARG A 2 -27.47 -4.13 8.02
N LEU A 3 -26.20 -4.45 8.22
CA LEU A 3 -25.17 -4.27 7.19
C LEU A 3 -25.44 -5.30 6.08
N GLU A 4 -25.89 -4.80 4.93
CA GLU A 4 -26.01 -5.61 3.73
C GLU A 4 -24.67 -5.61 3.01
N PHE A 5 -23.91 -6.69 3.18
CA PHE A 5 -22.68 -6.88 2.43
C PHE A 5 -23.03 -7.29 1.00
N PRO A 6 -22.41 -6.68 -0.03
CA PRO A 6 -22.54 -7.14 -1.40
C PRO A 6 -22.21 -8.63 -1.49
N ARG A 7 -23.06 -9.40 -2.18
CA ARG A 7 -22.80 -10.83 -2.43
C ARG A 7 -21.80 -11.06 -3.57
N ASP A 8 -21.50 -10.01 -4.33
CA ASP A 8 -20.59 -10.08 -5.46
C ASP A 8 -19.14 -10.12 -4.98
N ARG A 9 -18.41 -11.15 -5.44
CA ARG A 9 -16.98 -11.29 -5.17
C ARG A 9 -16.18 -10.33 -6.05
N ILE A 10 -15.08 -9.80 -5.51
CA ILE A 10 -14.07 -9.09 -6.31
C ILE A 10 -13.47 -10.07 -7.33
N THR A 11 -13.68 -9.82 -8.62
CA THR A 11 -13.19 -10.68 -9.71
C THR A 11 -11.89 -10.19 -10.34
N ASN A 12 -11.54 -8.91 -10.16
CA ASN A 12 -10.32 -8.35 -10.72
C ASN A 12 -9.09 -8.91 -9.96
N PRO A 13 -8.22 -9.69 -10.61
CA PRO A 13 -7.10 -10.36 -9.94
C PRO A 13 -6.08 -9.35 -9.36
N LYS A 14 -5.97 -8.15 -9.95
CA LYS A 14 -5.09 -7.10 -9.42
C LYS A 14 -5.61 -6.57 -8.09
N ILE A 15 -6.91 -6.31 -8.00
CA ILE A 15 -7.56 -5.80 -6.77
C ILE A 15 -7.47 -6.87 -5.67
N THR A 16 -7.76 -8.13 -5.99
CA THR A 16 -7.63 -9.25 -5.04
C THR A 16 -6.20 -9.36 -4.51
N ARG A 17 -5.18 -9.21 -5.37
CA ARG A 17 -3.78 -9.24 -4.94
C ARG A 17 -3.42 -8.08 -4.01
N ILE A 18 -3.86 -6.85 -4.32
CA ILE A 18 -3.61 -5.67 -3.48
C ILE A 18 -4.21 -5.88 -2.09
N ILE A 19 -5.46 -6.34 -2.02
CA ILE A 19 -6.15 -6.62 -0.74
C ILE A 19 -5.43 -7.73 0.03
N HIS A 20 -5.10 -8.85 -0.63
CA HIS A 20 -4.46 -9.97 0.04
C HIS A 20 -3.11 -9.58 0.64
N LEU A 21 -2.28 -8.88 -0.14
CA LEU A 21 -0.96 -8.43 0.31
C LEU A 21 -1.06 -7.43 1.46
N ALA A 22 -1.94 -6.44 1.36
CA ALA A 22 -2.04 -5.38 2.37
C ALA A 22 -2.71 -5.83 3.68
N ALA A 23 -3.68 -6.75 3.62
CA ALA A 23 -4.53 -7.09 4.77
C ALA A 23 -4.26 -8.47 5.39
N TYR A 24 -3.62 -9.40 4.68
CA TYR A 24 -3.47 -10.79 5.14
C TYR A 24 -2.02 -11.27 5.21
N ASP A 25 -1.10 -10.70 4.43
CA ASP A 25 0.31 -11.12 4.41
C ASP A 25 1.25 -9.92 4.65
N LEU A 26 1.35 -9.53 5.92
CA LEU A 26 2.15 -8.38 6.33
C LEU A 26 3.65 -8.59 6.10
N ASP A 27 4.14 -9.84 6.20
CA ASP A 27 5.52 -10.20 5.88
C ASP A 27 5.82 -10.03 4.39
N ALA A 28 4.91 -10.46 3.51
CA ALA A 28 5.05 -10.20 2.08
C ALA A 28 4.93 -8.70 1.77
N PHE A 29 4.07 -7.97 2.48
CA PHE A 29 3.99 -6.51 2.34
C PHE A 29 5.30 -5.85 2.76
N ARG A 30 5.94 -6.31 3.84
CA ARG A 30 7.27 -5.86 4.26
C ARG A 30 8.30 -6.05 3.16
N ARG A 31 8.40 -7.27 2.60
CA ARG A 31 9.30 -7.55 1.46
C ARG A 31 8.97 -6.66 0.27
N PHE A 32 7.69 -6.46 -0.03
CA PHE A 32 7.26 -5.57 -1.10
C PHE A 32 7.74 -4.12 -0.89
N VAL A 33 7.66 -3.60 0.33
CA VAL A 33 8.14 -2.25 0.65
C VAL A 33 9.65 -2.13 0.47
N PHE A 34 10.44 -3.09 0.97
CA PHE A 34 11.90 -2.95 1.04
C PHE A 34 12.66 -3.53 -0.16
N GLU A 35 12.12 -4.52 -0.84
CA GLU A 35 12.81 -5.27 -1.90
C GLU A 35 12.37 -4.84 -3.31
N THR A 36 11.42 -3.91 -3.42
CA THR A 36 10.91 -3.43 -4.71
C THR A 36 11.12 -1.92 -4.89
N ARG A 37 10.51 -1.34 -5.92
CA ARG A 37 10.54 0.10 -6.19
C ARG A 37 9.60 0.90 -5.28
N PHE A 38 8.93 0.30 -4.30
CA PHE A 38 7.95 0.99 -3.43
C PHE A 38 8.50 2.30 -2.85
N LEU A 39 9.65 2.27 -2.18
CA LEU A 39 10.29 3.45 -1.58
C LEU A 39 10.90 4.42 -2.61
N LYS A 40 11.00 4.01 -3.88
CA LYS A 40 11.40 4.86 -5.01
C LYS A 40 10.20 5.54 -5.68
N ILE A 41 8.98 5.08 -5.39
CA ILE A 41 7.74 5.60 -5.99
C ILE A 41 7.04 6.53 -5.01
N PHE A 42 6.92 6.08 -3.76
CA PHE A 42 6.21 6.82 -2.72
C PHE A 42 7.16 7.65 -1.88
N ASP A 43 6.74 8.86 -1.56
CA ASP A 43 7.45 9.75 -0.66
C ASP A 43 7.10 9.40 0.79
N ILE A 44 7.88 8.49 1.36
CA ILE A 44 7.72 8.02 2.74
C ILE A 44 8.82 8.65 3.61
N PRO A 45 8.48 9.33 4.72
CA PRO A 45 9.47 9.94 5.58
C PRO A 45 10.53 8.93 6.05
N PRO A 46 11.84 9.26 6.01
CA PRO A 46 12.90 8.32 6.41
C PRO A 46 12.73 7.77 7.82
N ALA A 47 12.24 8.60 8.75
CA ALA A 47 11.93 8.16 10.12
C ALA A 47 10.84 7.07 10.15
N LEU A 48 9.82 7.16 9.28
CA LEU A 48 8.80 6.12 9.18
C LEU A 48 9.39 4.85 8.57
N VAL A 49 10.23 4.96 7.53
CA VAL A 49 10.92 3.81 6.91
C VAL A 49 11.73 3.02 7.93
N GLU A 50 12.45 3.69 8.84
CA GLU A 50 13.19 3.01 9.91
C GLU A 50 12.25 2.31 10.91
N ARG A 51 11.15 2.94 11.31
CA ARG A 51 10.20 2.36 12.28
C ARG A 51 9.54 1.09 11.75
N ILE A 52 9.10 1.08 10.48
CA ILE A 52 8.41 -0.08 9.88
C ILE A 52 9.33 -1.29 9.66
N LYS A 53 10.65 -1.18 9.89
CA LYS A 53 11.58 -2.33 9.92
C LYS A 53 11.40 -3.23 11.14
N ALA A 54 10.79 -2.75 12.23
CA ALA A 54 10.63 -3.54 13.44
C ALA A 54 9.25 -3.37 14.11
N ASN A 55 8.43 -2.43 13.65
CA ASN A 55 7.11 -2.19 14.18
C ASN A 55 6.02 -2.61 13.18
N ASP A 56 5.39 -3.75 13.45
CA ASP A 56 4.33 -4.31 12.60
C ASP A 56 3.06 -3.46 12.59
N GLU A 57 2.77 -2.74 13.66
CA GLU A 57 1.61 -1.85 13.72
C GLU A 57 1.77 -0.67 12.75
N GLU A 58 2.94 -0.04 12.73
CA GLU A 58 3.28 1.02 11.79
C GLU A 58 3.30 0.50 10.34
N LEU A 59 3.83 -0.71 10.14
CA LEU A 59 3.81 -1.34 8.81
C LEU A 59 2.39 -1.64 8.34
N ALA A 60 1.51 -2.12 9.22
CA ALA A 60 0.10 -2.37 8.91
C ALA A 60 -0.63 -1.06 8.59
N ARG A 61 -0.38 0.01 9.35
CA ARG A 61 -0.92 1.36 9.04
C ARG A 61 -0.50 1.83 7.66
N LEU A 62 0.77 1.60 7.27
CA LEU A 62 1.24 1.88 5.90
C LEU A 62 0.54 1.00 4.86
N ALA A 63 0.34 -0.29 5.15
CA ALA A 63 -0.37 -1.22 4.26
C ALA A 63 -1.80 -0.75 3.97
N PHE A 64 -2.53 -0.29 4.99
CA PHE A 64 -3.86 0.27 4.81
C PHE A 64 -3.87 1.58 4.03
N GLN A 65 -2.86 2.45 4.20
CA GLN A 65 -2.74 3.66 3.38
C GLN A 65 -2.46 3.29 1.91
N TRP A 66 -1.58 2.33 1.66
CA TRP A 66 -1.31 1.83 0.31
C TRP A 66 -2.56 1.17 -0.32
N LEU A 67 -3.33 0.42 0.46
CA LEU A 67 -4.61 -0.14 0.04
C LEU A 67 -5.61 0.95 -0.34
N ARG A 68 -5.74 2.00 0.47
CA ARG A 68 -6.59 3.17 0.16
C ARG A 68 -6.14 3.89 -1.11
N PHE A 69 -4.83 4.02 -1.33
CA PHE A 69 -4.26 4.57 -2.56
C PHE A 69 -4.63 3.74 -3.79
N GLY A 70 -4.53 2.41 -3.68
CA GLY A 70 -4.84 1.50 -4.79
C GLY A 70 -6.32 1.39 -5.14
N LEU A 71 -7.23 1.70 -4.21
CA LEU A 71 -8.67 1.46 -4.37
C LEU A 71 -9.53 2.72 -4.46
N ALA A 72 -9.16 3.82 -3.81
CA ALA A 72 -10.07 4.95 -3.62
C ALA A 72 -9.44 6.33 -3.84
N ASP A 73 -8.38 6.65 -3.10
CA ASP A 73 -7.87 8.03 -3.01
C ASP A 73 -6.36 8.06 -3.27
N LYS A 74 -5.98 8.59 -4.43
CA LYS A 74 -4.57 8.69 -4.85
C LYS A 74 -3.77 9.73 -4.06
N ASN A 75 -4.39 10.55 -3.23
CA ASN A 75 -3.70 11.58 -2.46
C ASN A 75 -3.22 11.09 -1.08
N VAL A 76 -3.65 9.90 -0.65
CA VAL A 76 -3.27 9.36 0.68
C VAL A 76 -1.82 8.91 0.76
N LEU A 77 -1.18 8.64 -0.38
CA LEU A 77 0.23 8.32 -0.47
C LEU A 77 0.89 9.25 -1.51
N PRO A 78 1.66 10.26 -1.08
CA PRO A 78 2.34 11.14 -2.01
C PRO A 78 3.36 10.36 -2.85
N LEU A 79 3.45 10.70 -4.12
CA LEU A 79 4.44 10.18 -5.04
C LEU A 79 5.67 11.09 -5.03
N ARG A 80 6.86 10.52 -5.20
CA ARG A 80 8.09 11.31 -5.34
C ARG A 80 8.05 12.11 -6.63
N ASP A 81 8.58 13.33 -6.61
CA ASP A 81 8.63 14.23 -7.77
C ASP A 81 9.32 13.60 -8.99
N GLU A 82 10.33 12.77 -8.74
CA GLU A 82 11.09 12.00 -9.73
C GLU A 82 10.20 11.14 -10.65
N ILE A 83 9.01 10.74 -10.19
CA ILE A 83 8.07 9.94 -10.98
C ILE A 83 7.40 10.76 -12.09
N PHE A 84 7.27 12.07 -11.92
CA PHE A 84 6.63 12.95 -12.89
C PHE A 84 7.63 13.50 -13.92
N ASN A 85 8.92 13.43 -13.64
CA ASN A 85 9.98 14.03 -14.46
C ASN A 85 10.66 13.03 -15.40
N VAL A 86 9.88 12.17 -16.06
CA VAL A 86 10.41 11.23 -17.08
C VAL A 86 10.64 12.01 -18.38
N PRO A 87 11.89 12.18 -18.86
CA PRO A 87 12.13 12.72 -20.19
C PRO A 87 11.57 11.71 -21.22
N THR A 88 10.63 12.18 -22.04
CA THR A 88 10.04 11.45 -23.16
C THR A 88 11.09 11.06 -24.19
#